data_AF-A0A0F9LZD7-F1
#
_entry.id   AF-A0A0F9LZD7-F1
#
_cell.length_a   1.000
_cell.length_b   1.000
_cell.length_c   1.000
_cell.angle_alpha   90.00
_cell.angle_beta   90.00
_cell.angle_gamma   90.00
#
_symmetry.space_group_name_H-M   'P 1'
#
loop_
_entity.id
_entity.type
_entity.pdbx_description
1 polymer ?
#
loop_
_entity_poly.entity_id
_entity_poly.type
_entity_poly.pdbx_seq_one_letter_code
_entity_poly.pdbx_strand_id
1 'polypeptide(L)'
;MSNPSEPCRIHLIQLPPYCPHLNPIERLWAVLHQYVTHNRYYPNQKQFADAILAFMRETIPQEWTKFRDKVSDNFRVITHENFRVLE
;
A
#
# COMPACT_ATOMS: atom_id res chain seq x y z
N MET A 1 7.10 26.83 34.72
CA MET A 1 7.91 25.63 34.41
C MET A 1 7.33 25.01 33.17
N SER A 2 7.92 25.26 32.00
CA SER A 2 7.47 24.73 30.71
C SER A 2 8.00 23.31 30.55
N ASN A 3 7.11 22.34 30.30
CA ASN A 3 7.48 20.94 30.11
C ASN A 3 8.48 20.81 28.93
N PRO A 4 9.59 20.08 29.09
CA PRO A 4 10.52 19.82 28.00
C PRO A 4 9.79 19.03 26.91
N SER A 5 9.93 19.53 25.69
CA SER A 5 9.43 18.99 24.43
C SER A 5 9.51 17.46 24.40
N GLU A 6 8.35 16.81 24.26
CA GLU A 6 8.29 15.35 24.06
C GLU A 6 9.14 14.95 22.84
N PRO A 7 9.95 13.88 22.94
CA PRO A 7 10.70 13.40 21.79
C PRO A 7 9.74 12.90 20.71
N CYS A 8 10.05 13.23 19.46
CA CYS A 8 9.27 12.85 18.29
C CYS A 8 9.15 11.31 18.21
N ARG A 9 7.93 10.77 18.27
CA ARG A 9 7.64 9.32 18.30
C ARG A 9 7.63 8.64 16.92
N ILE A 10 8.30 9.25 15.94
CA ILE A 10 8.34 8.76 14.56
C ILE A 10 9.50 7.77 14.44
N HIS A 11 9.18 6.50 14.19
CA HIS A 11 10.16 5.46 13.91
C HIS A 11 10.30 5.29 12.39
N LEU A 12 11.49 5.55 11.87
CA LEU A 12 11.79 5.37 10.45
C LEU A 12 12.17 3.92 10.17
N ILE A 13 11.43 3.26 9.28
CA ILE A 13 11.74 1.92 8.80
C ILE A 13 12.60 2.07 7.54
N GLN A 14 13.80 1.51 7.56
CA GLN A 14 14.67 1.48 6.39
C GLN A 14 14.27 0.32 5.49
N LEU A 15 13.94 0.62 4.24
CA LEU A 15 13.67 -0.38 3.21
C LEU A 15 14.91 -0.59 2.34
N PRO A 16 15.23 -1.83 1.92
CA PRO A 16 16.32 -2.07 1.00
C PRO A 16 16.08 -1.37 -0.35
N PRO A 17 17.14 -0.95 -1.05
CA PRO A 17 17.01 -0.27 -2.33
C PRO A 17 16.31 -1.17 -3.37
N TYR A 18 15.54 -0.54 -4.25
CA TYR A 18 14.83 -1.20 -5.37
C TYR A 18 13.85 -2.32 -4.97
N CYS A 19 13.28 -2.25 -3.76
CA CYS A 19 12.31 -3.23 -3.28
C CYS A 19 10.89 -2.63 -3.19
N PRO A 20 10.24 -2.27 -4.32
CA PRO A 20 8.91 -1.66 -4.32
C PRO A 20 7.84 -2.60 -3.74
N HIS A 21 8.05 -3.92 -3.85
CA HIS A 21 7.16 -4.92 -3.27
C HIS A 21 7.13 -4.89 -1.73
N LEU A 22 8.16 -4.35 -1.09
CA LEU A 22 8.21 -4.17 0.35
C LEU A 22 7.56 -2.85 0.79
N ASN A 23 7.26 -1.95 -0.16
CA ASN A 23 6.72 -0.64 0.16
C ASN A 23 5.18 -0.68 0.13
N PRO A 24 4.50 -0.54 1.29
CA PRO A 24 3.04 -0.63 1.36
C PRO A 24 2.32 0.42 0.50
N ILE A 25 2.94 1.59 0.25
CA ILE A 25 2.34 2.63 -0.61
C ILE A 25 2.31 2.22 -2.08
N GLU A 26 3.33 1.52 -2.57
CA GLU A 26 3.39 1.00 -3.95
C GLU A 26 2.33 -0.09 -4.15
N ARG A 27 2.13 -0.94 -3.13
CA ARG A 27 1.07 -1.96 -3.13
C ARG A 27 -0.32 -1.32 -3.14
N LEU A 28 -0.52 -0.27 -2.33
CA LEU A 28 -1.77 0.50 -2.36
C LEU A 28 -1.97 1.19 -3.71
N TRP A 29 -0.90 1.72 -4.31
CA TRP A 29 -0.94 2.33 -5.62
C TRP A 29 -1.37 1.33 -6.70
N ALA A 30 -0.89 0.09 -6.66
CA ALA A 30 -1.32 -0.96 -7.57
C ALA A 30 -2.83 -1.25 -7.44
N VAL A 31 -3.37 -1.26 -6.22
CA VAL A 31 -4.83 -1.42 -5.98
C VAL A 31 -5.59 -0.21 -6.52
N LEU A 32 -5.13 1.01 -6.23
CA LEU A 32 -5.72 2.24 -6.75
C LEU A 32 -5.77 2.21 -8.29
N HIS A 33 -4.69 1.78 -8.93
CA HIS A 33 -4.61 1.67 -10.38
C HIS A 33 -5.65 0.67 -10.93
N GLN A 34 -5.87 -0.46 -10.24
CA GLN A 34 -6.89 -1.44 -10.63
C GLN A 34 -8.33 -0.89 -10.57
N TYR A 35 -8.62 0.05 -9.68
CA TYR A 35 -9.98 0.57 -9.46
C TYR A 35 -10.24 1.89 -10.18
N VAL A 36 -9.26 2.79 -10.20
CA VAL A 36 -9.45 4.17 -10.66
C VAL A 36 -9.07 4.32 -12.13
N THR A 37 -7.93 3.76 -12.55
CA THR A 37 -7.37 3.97 -13.90
C THR A 37 -7.55 2.78 -14.84
N HIS A 38 -7.82 1.59 -14.30
CA HIS A 38 -8.05 0.41 -15.13
C HIS A 38 -9.30 0.63 -15.99
N ASN A 39 -9.09 0.67 -17.31
CA ASN A 39 -10.14 0.86 -18.31
C ASN A 39 -10.92 2.19 -18.21
N ARG A 40 -10.33 3.22 -17.58
CA ARG A 40 -10.93 4.56 -17.49
C ARG A 40 -9.90 5.63 -17.85
N TYR A 41 -10.30 6.52 -18.75
CA TYR A 41 -9.51 7.69 -19.12
C TYR A 41 -10.15 8.95 -18.54
N TYR A 42 -9.34 9.77 -17.86
CA TYR A 42 -9.79 11.06 -17.32
C TYR A 42 -9.22 12.19 -18.17
N PRO A 43 -10.06 12.99 -18.85
CA PRO A 43 -9.58 14.05 -19.74
C PRO A 43 -9.06 15.29 -18.98
N ASN A 44 -9.38 15.43 -17.68
CA ASN A 44 -8.94 16.54 -16.86
C ASN A 44 -8.32 16.05 -15.55
N GLN A 45 -7.28 16.74 -15.09
CA GLN A 45 -6.64 16.47 -13.80
C GLN A 45 -7.63 16.52 -12.62
N LYS A 46 -8.60 17.45 -12.66
CA LYS A 46 -9.63 17.56 -11.60
C LYS A 46 -10.47 16.29 -11.48
N GLN A 47 -10.85 15.69 -12.60
CA GLN A 47 -11.64 14.45 -12.61
C GLN A 47 -10.83 13.27 -12.07
N PHE A 48 -9.54 13.21 -12.42
CA PHE A 48 -8.63 12.20 -11.89
C PHE A 48 -8.44 12.34 -10.36
N ALA A 49 -8.20 13.57 -9.89
CA ALA A 49 -8.03 13.86 -8.47
C ALA A 49 -9.30 13.53 -7.67
N ASP A 50 -10.47 13.87 -8.19
CA ASP A 50 -11.76 13.58 -7.57
C ASP A 50 -12.00 12.06 -7.47
N ALA A 51 -11.72 11.31 -8.55
CA ALA A 51 -11.82 9.85 -8.55
C ALA A 51 -10.86 9.18 -7.55
N ILE A 52 -9.63 9.68 -7.42
CA ILE A 52 -8.70 9.22 -6.38
C ILE A 52 -9.24 9.52 -4.98
N LEU A 53 -9.77 10.72 -4.77
CA LEU A 53 -10.30 11.14 -3.48
C LEU A 53 -11.50 10.29 -3.06
N ALA A 54 -12.41 10.02 -3.99
CA ALA A 54 -13.55 9.13 -3.81
C ALA A 54 -13.09 7.70 -3.49
N PHE A 55 -12.11 7.18 -4.23
CA PHE A 55 -11.52 5.87 -3.94
C PHE A 55 -10.97 5.80 -2.50
N MET A 56 -10.22 6.81 -2.06
CA MET A 56 -9.64 6.84 -0.72
C MET A 56 -10.70 7.00 0.39
N ARG A 57 -11.78 7.76 0.14
CA ARG A 57 -12.80 8.07 1.14
C ARG A 57 -13.92 7.03 1.24
N GLU A 58 -14.23 6.34 0.15
CA GLU A 58 -15.40 5.46 0.06
C GLU A 58 -14.97 4.01 -0.19
N THR A 59 -14.20 3.77 -1.26
CA THR A 59 -13.82 2.41 -1.67
C THR A 59 -12.86 1.75 -0.68
N ILE A 60 -11.82 2.46 -0.21
CA ILE A 60 -10.87 1.93 0.78
C ILE A 60 -11.59 1.48 2.05
N PRO A 61 -12.37 2.30 2.76
CA PRO A 61 -12.99 1.87 4.02
C PRO A 61 -14.05 0.77 3.83
N GLN A 62 -14.79 0.77 2.72
CA GLN A 62 -15.78 -0.28 2.44
C GLN A 62 -15.13 -1.64 2.15
N GLU A 63 -14.07 -1.64 1.36
CA GLU A 63 -13.43 -2.87 0.85
C GLU A 63 -12.09 -3.17 1.56
N TRP A 64 -11.80 -2.48 2.68
CA TRP A 64 -10.53 -2.56 3.39
C TRP A 64 -10.13 -4.00 3.72
N THR A 65 -11.08 -4.83 4.13
CA THR A 65 -10.85 -6.26 4.44
C THR A 65 -10.24 -7.02 3.26
N LYS A 66 -10.59 -6.66 2.02
CA LYS A 66 -10.04 -7.28 0.79
C LYS A 66 -8.67 -6.72 0.43
N PHE A 67 -8.44 -5.42 0.68
CA PHE A 67 -7.17 -4.77 0.36
C PHE A 67 -6.09 -5.01 1.40
N ARG A 68 -6.49 -5.21 2.66
CA ARG A 68 -5.58 -5.39 3.79
C ARG A 68 -4.58 -6.51 3.53
N ASP A 69 -4.99 -7.63 2.96
CA ASP A 69 -4.06 -8.74 2.67
C ASP A 69 -2.99 -8.35 1.65
N LYS A 70 -3.36 -7.61 0.60
CA LYS A 70 -2.44 -7.14 -0.45
C LYS A 70 -1.54 -5.98 -0.01
N VAL A 71 -2.03 -5.10 0.88
CA VAL A 71 -1.31 -3.90 1.32
C VAL A 71 -0.44 -4.20 2.54
N SER A 72 -0.87 -5.13 3.40
CA SER A 72 -0.19 -5.48 4.65
C SER A 72 1.11 -6.22 4.38
N ASP A 73 2.05 -5.99 5.28
CA ASP A 73 3.42 -6.46 5.24
C ASP A 73 3.56 -7.89 5.77
N ASN A 74 2.63 -8.78 5.39
CA ASN A 74 2.65 -10.18 5.82
C ASN A 74 3.67 -10.96 4.98
N PHE A 75 4.95 -10.64 5.10
CA PHE A 75 6.01 -11.48 4.55
C PHE A 75 5.98 -12.83 5.25
N ARG A 76 5.34 -13.81 4.62
CA ARG A 76 5.48 -15.20 5.03
C ARG A 76 6.88 -15.63 4.66
N VAL A 77 7.70 -15.90 5.68
CA VAL A 77 8.94 -16.67 5.50
C VAL A 77 8.52 -18.05 5.01
N ILE A 78 8.73 -18.32 3.72
CA ILE A 78 8.53 -19.66 3.16
C ILE A 78 9.77 -20.47 3.57
N THR A 79 9.63 -21.34 4.57
CA THR A 79 10.69 -22.31 4.88
C THR A 79 10.78 -23.33 3.75
N HIS A 80 12.01 -23.65 3.33
CA HIS A 80 12.27 -24.45 2.12
C HIS A 80 11.99 -25.95 2.28
N GLU A 81 11.35 -26.37 3.37
CA GLU A 81 11.18 -27.79 3.73
C GLU A 81 10.30 -28.58 2.76
N ASN A 82 9.61 -27.91 1.83
CA ASN A 82 8.73 -28.53 0.84
C ASN A 82 9.08 -28.25 -0.64
N PHE A 83 10.24 -27.65 -0.94
CA PHE A 83 10.70 -27.62 -2.34
C PHE A 83 11.24 -29.00 -2.72
N ARG A 84 10.34 -29.91 -3.10
CA ARG A 84 10.73 -31.06 -3.90
C ARG A 84 11.10 -30.55 -5.28
N VAL A 85 12.40 -30.36 -5.50
CA VAL A 85 12.97 -30.29 -6.84
C VAL A 85 12.60 -31.61 -7.51
N LEU A 86 11.74 -31.55 -8.51
CA LEU A 86 11.53 -32.69 -9.40
C LEU A 86 12.78 -32.74 -10.29
N GLU A 87 13.57 -33.78 -10.08
CA GLU A 87 14.72 -34.17 -10.91
C GLU A 87 14.25 -34.62 -12.30
#